data_AF-A0A7X2MIE3-F1
#
_entry.id   AF-A0A7X2MIE3-F1
#
_cell.length_a   1.000
_cell.length_b   1.000
_cell.length_c   1.000
_cell.angle_alpha   90.00
_cell.angle_beta   90.00
_cell.angle_gamma   90.00
#
_symmetry.space_group_name_H-M   'P 1'
#
loop_
_entity.id
_entity.type
_entity.pdbx_description
1 polymer ?
#
loop_
_entity_poly.entity_id
_entity_poly.type
_entity_poly.pdbx_seq_one_letter_code
_entity_poly.pdbx_strand_id
1 'polypeptide(L)'
;METNMKNNNALNLTVLTGMHPCEFEEWRERGENDRHILTSAVAQLLHVPAGWNVNGEYRGEFGGFFPVQLRYTPPGEAFSLCVCSPGDVSGEWLIVLVSADGNCVREVLRLTPFDPQRISDLIAAAAQASLLEHCAAGMAEYLAEGEFA
;
A
#
# COMPACT_ATOMS: atom_id res chain seq x y z
N MET A 1 -34.10 28.56 -0.30
CA MET A 1 -33.84 27.11 -0.48
C MET A 1 -32.35 26.99 -0.71
N GLU A 2 -31.63 26.77 0.40
CA GLU A 2 -30.19 26.73 0.43
C GLU A 2 -29.63 25.53 -0.33
N THR A 3 -28.62 25.84 -1.12
CA THR A 3 -27.62 24.96 -1.73
C THR A 3 -27.21 23.81 -0.84
N ASN A 4 -27.38 22.57 -1.31
CA ASN A 4 -26.55 21.46 -0.84
C ASN A 4 -25.66 21.00 -1.99
N MET A 5 -24.56 21.72 -2.09
CA MET A 5 -23.38 21.41 -2.89
C MET A 5 -22.98 19.98 -2.51
N LYS A 6 -23.22 19.03 -3.41
CA LYS A 6 -22.51 17.75 -3.38
C LYS A 6 -21.03 18.10 -3.53
N ASN A 7 -20.32 18.30 -2.42
CA ASN A 7 -18.88 18.43 -2.43
C ASN A 7 -18.36 17.13 -3.04
N ASN A 8 -17.90 17.23 -4.28
CA ASN A 8 -17.08 16.23 -4.93
C ASN A 8 -15.79 16.08 -4.12
N ASN A 9 -15.86 15.33 -3.00
CA ASN A 9 -14.69 14.90 -2.25
C ASN A 9 -14.00 13.80 -3.05
N ALA A 10 -13.35 14.18 -4.15
CA ALA A 10 -12.40 13.29 -4.80
C ALA A 10 -11.29 12.95 -3.78
N LEU A 11 -11.13 11.68 -3.44
CA LEU A 11 -10.03 11.21 -2.60
C LEU A 11 -8.71 11.62 -3.26
N ASN A 12 -7.98 12.49 -2.59
CA ASN A 12 -6.70 13.04 -3.03
C ASN A 12 -5.70 12.96 -1.87
N LEU A 13 -4.44 13.30 -2.14
CA LEU A 13 -3.38 13.22 -1.15
C LEU A 13 -3.74 13.93 0.16
N THR A 14 -4.23 15.17 0.12
CA THR A 14 -4.60 15.93 1.32
C THR A 14 -5.65 15.21 2.16
N VAL A 15 -6.65 14.60 1.53
CA VAL A 15 -7.69 13.84 2.24
C VAL A 15 -7.08 12.58 2.87
N LEU A 16 -6.34 11.78 2.09
CA LEU A 16 -5.76 10.52 2.57
C LEU A 16 -4.74 10.71 3.70
N THR A 17 -3.94 11.78 3.65
CA THR A 17 -3.00 12.15 4.71
C THR A 17 -3.72 12.57 6.00
N GLY A 18 -4.91 13.16 5.89
CA GLY A 18 -5.71 13.63 7.02
C GLY A 18 -6.66 12.58 7.62
N MET A 19 -6.87 11.45 6.94
CA MET A 19 -7.80 10.42 7.40
C MET A 19 -7.28 9.66 8.62
N HIS A 20 -8.16 9.49 9.61
CA HIS A 20 -7.94 8.63 10.75
C HIS A 20 -8.22 7.15 10.42
N PRO A 21 -7.67 6.19 11.18
CA PRO A 21 -7.90 4.76 10.96
C PRO A 21 -9.39 4.38 10.88
N CYS A 22 -10.24 4.95 11.74
CA CYS A 22 -11.68 4.67 11.72
C CYS A 22 -12.35 5.15 10.42
N GLU A 23 -11.86 6.23 9.80
CA GLU A 23 -12.42 6.71 8.54
C GLU A 23 -12.08 5.74 7.40
N PHE A 24 -10.88 5.13 7.38
CA PHE A 24 -10.57 4.06 6.44
C PHE A 24 -11.55 2.88 6.59
N GLU A 25 -11.88 2.53 7.83
CA GLU A 25 -12.85 1.47 8.10
C GLU A 25 -14.27 1.82 7.66
N GLU A 26 -14.73 3.05 7.91
CA GLU A 26 -16.02 3.53 7.42
C GLU A 26 -16.11 3.46 5.88
N TRP A 27 -15.03 3.73 5.16
CA TRP A 27 -14.99 3.54 3.70
C TRP A 27 -15.11 2.07 3.29
N ARG A 28 -14.48 1.14 4.03
CA ARG A 28 -14.63 -0.31 3.82
C ARG A 28 -16.07 -0.75 4.05
N GLU A 29 -16.71 -0.26 5.11
CA GLU A 29 -18.07 -0.62 5.51
C GLU A 29 -19.17 -0.15 4.56
N ARG A 30 -18.91 0.91 3.76
CA ARG A 30 -19.82 1.35 2.68
C ARG A 30 -20.00 0.31 1.57
N GLY A 31 -19.09 -0.65 1.48
CA GLY A 31 -19.14 -1.78 0.56
C GLY A 31 -18.09 -1.72 -0.53
N GLU A 32 -18.15 -2.72 -1.41
CA GLU A 32 -17.08 -3.02 -2.38
C GLU A 32 -16.77 -1.85 -3.33
N ASN A 33 -17.78 -1.13 -3.80
CA ASN A 33 -17.58 -0.03 -4.76
C ASN A 33 -16.81 1.14 -4.13
N ASP A 34 -17.16 1.53 -2.90
CA ASP A 34 -16.46 2.57 -2.16
C ASP A 34 -15.04 2.13 -1.77
N ARG A 35 -14.89 0.86 -1.36
CA ARG A 35 -13.56 0.27 -1.12
C ARG A 35 -12.70 0.28 -2.38
N HIS A 36 -13.28 0.00 -3.54
CA HIS A 36 -12.59 0.06 -4.82
C HIS A 36 -12.16 1.50 -5.16
N ILE A 37 -13.03 2.50 -4.94
CA ILE A 37 -12.70 3.92 -5.13
C ILE A 37 -11.52 4.32 -4.22
N LEU A 38 -11.57 3.97 -2.94
CA LEU A 38 -10.51 4.26 -1.98
C LEU A 38 -9.19 3.59 -2.35
N THR A 39 -9.23 2.29 -2.65
CA THR A 39 -8.05 1.52 -3.07
C THR A 39 -7.43 2.09 -4.35
N SER A 40 -8.27 2.49 -5.30
CA SER A 40 -7.83 3.11 -6.56
C SER A 40 -7.17 4.47 -6.32
N ALA A 41 -7.72 5.28 -5.41
CA ALA A 41 -7.15 6.58 -5.07
C ALA A 41 -5.75 6.47 -4.45
N VAL A 42 -5.54 5.47 -3.59
CA VAL A 42 -4.21 5.17 -3.03
C VAL A 42 -3.26 4.70 -4.14
N ALA A 43 -3.67 3.75 -4.96
CA ALA A 43 -2.84 3.21 -6.04
C ALA A 43 -2.39 4.29 -7.04
N GLN A 44 -3.27 5.24 -7.37
CA GLN A 44 -2.98 6.35 -8.30
C GLN A 44 -1.88 7.31 -7.80
N LEU A 45 -1.62 7.34 -6.49
CA LEU A 45 -0.60 8.20 -5.89
C LEU A 45 0.76 7.52 -5.77
N LEU A 46 0.85 6.23 -6.06
CA LEU A 46 2.07 5.45 -5.88
C LEU A 46 2.73 5.10 -7.20
N HIS A 47 4.05 5.10 -7.20
CA HIS A 47 4.84 4.64 -8.34
C HIS A 47 4.63 3.14 -8.60
N VAL A 48 4.57 2.76 -9.87
CA VAL A 48 4.59 1.36 -10.32
C VAL A 48 5.83 1.14 -11.18
N PRO A 49 6.79 0.31 -10.73
CA PRO A 49 7.97 -0.02 -11.52
C PRO A 49 7.61 -0.70 -12.84
N ALA A 50 8.44 -0.52 -13.85
CA ALA A 50 8.21 -1.12 -15.16
C ALA A 50 8.13 -2.65 -15.08
N GLY A 51 7.07 -3.22 -15.65
CA GLY A 51 6.84 -4.67 -15.68
C GLY A 51 6.31 -5.27 -14.37
N TRP A 52 6.13 -4.48 -13.32
CA TRP A 52 5.50 -4.94 -12.08
C TRP A 52 3.98 -4.95 -12.18
N ASN A 53 3.35 -5.89 -11.50
CA ASN A 53 1.90 -5.96 -11.33
C ASN A 53 1.49 -5.32 -10.00
N VAL A 54 0.37 -4.60 -10.02
CA VAL A 54 -0.26 -4.04 -8.82
C VAL A 54 -1.70 -4.49 -8.77
N ASN A 55 -2.09 -5.15 -7.68
CA ASN A 55 -3.44 -5.62 -7.45
C ASN A 55 -3.96 -5.06 -6.12
N GLY A 56 -5.20 -4.57 -6.11
CA GLY A 56 -5.91 -4.20 -4.90
C GLY A 56 -6.77 -5.33 -4.36
N GLU A 57 -6.99 -5.32 -3.04
CA GLU A 57 -7.97 -6.18 -2.38
C GLU A 57 -9.35 -5.50 -2.36
N TYR A 58 -10.41 -6.26 -2.71
CA TYR A 58 -11.77 -5.72 -2.76
C TYR A 58 -12.75 -6.50 -1.89
N ARG A 59 -12.58 -7.82 -1.77
CA ARG A 59 -13.49 -8.70 -1.01
C ARG A 59 -12.82 -9.55 0.06
N GLY A 60 -11.49 -9.59 0.09
CA GLY A 60 -10.72 -10.42 1.04
C GLY A 60 -9.72 -11.36 0.38
N GLU A 61 -9.37 -11.12 -0.89
CA GLU A 61 -8.45 -11.91 -1.70
C GLU A 61 -7.06 -12.04 -1.06
N PHE A 62 -6.68 -11.10 -0.19
CA PHE A 62 -5.42 -11.02 0.54
C PHE A 62 -5.60 -11.19 2.06
N GLY A 63 -6.78 -11.64 2.51
CA GLY A 63 -7.11 -11.92 3.91
C GLY A 63 -8.11 -10.97 4.56
N GLY A 64 -8.41 -9.82 3.94
CA GLY A 64 -9.43 -8.88 4.39
C GLY A 64 -9.03 -8.04 5.60
N PHE A 65 -7.76 -8.02 5.97
CA PHE A 65 -7.29 -7.42 7.23
C PHE A 65 -7.31 -5.89 7.22
N PHE A 66 -7.02 -5.26 6.07
CA PHE A 66 -6.86 -3.81 5.97
C PHE A 66 -7.92 -3.20 5.05
N PRO A 67 -8.42 -1.98 5.34
CA PRO A 67 -9.33 -1.27 4.45
C PRO A 67 -8.82 -1.17 3.02
N VAL A 68 -7.54 -0.80 2.87
CA VAL A 68 -6.80 -0.84 1.62
C VAL A 68 -5.60 -1.76 1.78
N GLN A 69 -5.47 -2.71 0.86
CA GLN A 69 -4.25 -3.48 0.66
C GLN A 69 -3.93 -3.53 -0.83
N LEU A 70 -2.74 -3.03 -1.18
CA LEU A 70 -2.17 -3.15 -2.53
C LEU A 70 -1.02 -4.15 -2.49
N ARG A 71 -0.96 -5.04 -3.48
CA ARG A 71 0.14 -5.99 -3.65
C ARG A 71 0.92 -5.67 -4.92
N TYR A 72 2.17 -5.28 -4.73
CA TYR A 72 3.16 -5.03 -5.78
C TYR A 72 4.00 -6.29 -5.99
N THR A 73 4.08 -6.77 -7.21
CA THR A 73 4.77 -8.03 -7.54
C THR A 73 5.70 -7.84 -8.74
N PRO A 74 7.01 -8.18 -8.63
CA PRO A 74 7.95 -8.11 -9.73
C PRO A 74 7.69 -9.21 -10.77
N PRO A 75 8.27 -9.08 -11.98
CA PRO A 75 8.37 -10.19 -12.92
C PRO A 75 8.96 -11.45 -12.25
N GLY A 76 8.36 -12.61 -12.53
CA GLY A 76 8.75 -13.89 -11.92
C GLY A 76 8.26 -14.10 -10.48
N GLU A 77 7.58 -13.11 -9.89
CA GLU A 77 6.82 -13.22 -8.64
C GLU A 77 7.63 -13.75 -7.44
N ALA A 78 8.93 -13.46 -7.38
CA ALA A 78 9.82 -13.95 -6.33
C ALA A 78 9.48 -13.44 -4.91
N PHE A 79 8.82 -12.29 -4.82
CA PHE A 79 8.29 -11.71 -3.58
C PHE A 79 7.13 -10.77 -3.91
N SER A 80 6.49 -10.21 -2.89
CA SER A 80 5.54 -9.11 -3.03
C SER A 80 5.77 -8.06 -1.96
N LEU A 81 5.48 -6.80 -2.28
CA LEU A 81 5.33 -5.72 -1.30
C LEU A 81 3.83 -5.45 -1.11
N CYS A 82 3.37 -5.62 0.13
CA CYS A 82 2.01 -5.30 0.55
C CYS A 82 1.99 -3.90 1.16
N VAL A 83 1.31 -2.95 0.54
CA VAL A 83 1.01 -1.62 1.11
C VAL A 83 -0.34 -1.70 1.81
N CYS A 84 -0.34 -1.56 3.13
CA CYS A 84 -1.51 -1.74 3.99
C CYS A 84 -1.87 -0.41 4.66
N SER A 85 -3.14 0.01 4.56
CA SER A 85 -3.62 1.22 5.21
C SER A 85 -3.77 1.06 6.73
N PRO A 86 -3.88 2.19 7.45
CA PRO A 86 -4.46 2.19 8.78
C PRO A 86 -5.89 1.62 8.78
N GLY A 87 -6.32 1.14 9.94
CA GLY A 87 -7.63 0.56 10.22
C GLY A 87 -7.66 -0.06 11.61
N ASP A 88 -8.48 -1.08 11.83
CA ASP A 88 -8.60 -1.77 13.12
C ASP A 88 -7.34 -2.54 13.50
N VAL A 89 -6.61 -3.06 12.50
CA VAL A 89 -5.41 -3.89 12.70
C VAL A 89 -4.17 -3.04 13.03
N SER A 90 -4.07 -1.84 12.47
CA SER A 90 -2.92 -0.94 12.62
C SER A 90 -3.36 0.52 12.56
N GLY A 91 -2.81 1.36 13.43
CA GLY A 91 -3.01 2.81 13.37
C GLY A 91 -2.16 3.53 12.31
N GLU A 92 -1.23 2.82 11.65
CA GLU A 92 -0.22 3.36 10.76
C GLU A 92 -0.23 2.64 9.41
N TRP A 93 0.33 3.27 8.37
CA TRP A 93 0.60 2.61 7.10
C TRP A 93 1.76 1.64 7.28
N LEU A 94 1.57 0.40 6.81
CA LEU A 94 2.57 -0.66 6.87
C LEU A 94 2.91 -1.12 5.46
N ILE A 95 4.20 -1.26 5.18
CA ILE A 95 4.67 -1.90 3.97
C ILE A 95 5.42 -3.16 4.38
N VAL A 96 4.96 -4.30 3.87
CA VAL A 96 5.44 -5.62 4.26
C VAL A 96 5.96 -6.34 3.03
N LEU A 97 7.20 -6.82 3.10
CA LEU A 97 7.76 -7.75 2.13
C LEU A 97 7.34 -9.17 2.49
N VAL A 98 6.84 -9.91 1.49
CA VAL A 98 6.46 -11.33 1.61
C VAL A 98 7.14 -12.10 0.49
N SER A 99 8.01 -13.07 0.81
CA SER A 99 8.60 -13.97 -0.19
C SER A 99 7.56 -14.90 -0.81
N ALA A 100 7.78 -15.35 -2.04
CA ALA A 100 6.87 -16.25 -2.75
C ALA A 100 6.59 -17.56 -2.00
N ASP A 101 7.59 -18.07 -1.27
CA ASP A 101 7.49 -19.27 -0.45
C ASP A 101 6.90 -19.02 0.96
N GLY A 102 6.64 -17.76 1.30
CA GLY A 102 6.13 -17.34 2.62
C GLY A 102 7.14 -17.44 3.77
N ASN A 103 8.39 -17.85 3.53
CA ASN A 103 9.39 -18.02 4.59
C ASN A 103 9.95 -16.69 5.11
N CYS A 104 9.85 -15.61 4.32
CA CYS A 104 10.20 -14.26 4.73
C CYS A 104 8.95 -13.39 4.71
N VAL A 105 8.54 -12.92 5.89
CA VAL A 105 7.53 -11.88 6.06
C VAL A 105 8.12 -10.81 6.97
N ARG A 106 8.35 -9.62 6.45
CA ARG A 106 9.03 -8.53 7.16
C ARG A 106 8.38 -7.19 6.88
N GLU A 107 8.09 -6.45 7.94
CA GLU A 107 7.81 -5.02 7.83
C GLU A 107 9.09 -4.32 7.39
N VAL A 108 8.99 -3.54 6.32
CA VAL A 108 10.13 -2.79 5.73
C VAL A 108 9.92 -1.28 5.80
N LEU A 109 8.69 -0.83 6.02
CA LEU A 109 8.39 0.58 6.25
C LEU A 109 7.11 0.71 7.06
N ARG A 110 7.13 1.67 7.99
CA ARG A 110 5.99 2.12 8.77
C ARG A 110 5.97 3.63 8.79
N LEU A 111 4.80 4.23 8.57
CA LEU A 111 4.67 5.67 8.56
C LEU A 111 3.27 6.17 8.93
N THR A 112 3.27 7.37 9.51
CA THR A 112 2.11 8.22 9.70
C THR A 112 2.57 9.68 9.61
N PRO A 113 1.88 10.56 8.85
CA PRO A 113 0.69 10.30 8.04
C PRO A 113 1.04 9.63 6.69
N PHE A 114 0.06 9.43 5.80
CA PHE A 114 0.30 8.89 4.45
C PHE A 114 1.32 9.75 3.66
N ASP A 115 2.42 9.12 3.25
CA ASP A 115 3.49 9.72 2.45
C ASP A 115 3.73 8.86 1.18
N PRO A 116 3.08 9.21 0.05
CA PRO A 116 3.19 8.42 -1.18
C PRO A 116 4.59 8.48 -1.80
N GLN A 117 5.36 9.55 -1.56
CA GLN A 117 6.71 9.66 -2.12
C GLN A 117 7.61 8.64 -1.44
N ARG A 118 7.61 8.60 -0.11
CA ARG A 118 8.42 7.63 0.65
C ARG A 118 8.07 6.18 0.35
N ILE A 119 6.79 5.88 0.15
CA ILE A 119 6.33 4.54 -0.27
C ILE A 119 6.81 4.23 -1.70
N SER A 120 6.72 5.21 -2.60
CA SER A 120 7.18 5.06 -3.99
C SER A 120 8.68 4.85 -4.09
N ASP A 121 9.47 5.57 -3.29
CA ASP A 121 10.93 5.44 -3.22
C ASP A 121 11.33 4.05 -2.73
N LEU A 122 10.65 3.53 -1.70
CA LEU A 122 10.83 2.16 -1.23
C LEU A 122 10.50 1.12 -2.30
N ILE A 123 9.39 1.29 -3.03
CA ILE A 123 8.99 0.40 -4.13
C ILE A 123 10.05 0.44 -5.25
N ALA A 124 10.58 1.61 -5.58
CA ALA A 124 11.64 1.77 -6.56
C ALA A 124 12.96 1.12 -6.10
N ALA A 125 13.32 1.26 -4.83
CA ALA A 125 14.48 0.60 -4.24
C ALA A 125 14.34 -0.93 -4.30
N ALA A 126 13.17 -1.47 -4.01
CA ALA A 126 12.89 -2.90 -4.13
C ALA A 126 13.00 -3.39 -5.58
N ALA A 127 12.54 -2.59 -6.55
CA ALA A 127 12.71 -2.89 -7.97
C ALA A 127 14.20 -2.94 -8.37
N GLN A 128 15.01 -1.99 -7.92
CA GLN A 128 16.45 -1.99 -8.18
C GLN A 128 17.14 -3.19 -7.52
N ALA A 129 16.85 -3.46 -6.24
CA ALA A 129 17.41 -4.59 -5.52
C ALA A 129 17.01 -5.95 -6.15
N SER A 130 15.80 -6.05 -6.73
CA SER A 130 15.36 -7.27 -7.40
C SER A 130 16.22 -7.66 -8.61
N LEU A 131 16.88 -6.68 -9.24
CA LEU A 131 17.79 -6.92 -10.37
C LEU A 131 19.16 -7.46 -9.93
N LEU A 132 19.50 -7.32 -8.65
CA LEU A 132 20.79 -7.75 -8.10
C LEU A 132 20.75 -9.17 -7.51
N GLU A 133 19.67 -9.92 -7.76
CA GLU A 133 19.44 -11.31 -7.30
C GLU A 133 19.58 -11.50 -5.76
N HIS A 134 19.19 -10.48 -4.99
CA HIS A 134 19.14 -10.62 -3.53
C HIS A 134 18.10 -11.65 -3.09
N CYS A 135 18.42 -12.45 -2.05
CA CYS A 135 17.41 -13.26 -1.39
C CYS A 135 16.41 -12.35 -0.65
N ALA A 136 15.18 -12.83 -0.46
CA ALA A 136 14.10 -12.03 0.15
C ALA A 136 14.44 -11.50 1.56
N ALA A 137 15.25 -12.23 2.34
CA ALA A 137 15.70 -11.78 3.66
C ALA A 137 16.68 -10.59 3.56
N GLY A 138 17.72 -10.69 2.72
CA GLY A 138 18.66 -9.60 2.50
C GLY A 138 18.00 -8.37 1.87
N MET A 139 17.01 -8.58 1.00
CA MET A 139 16.19 -7.50 0.46
C MET A 139 15.37 -6.82 1.55
N ALA A 140 14.75 -7.56 2.47
CA ALA A 140 14.00 -6.98 3.56
C ALA A 140 14.89 -6.17 4.51
N GLU A 141 16.10 -6.66 4.82
CA GLU A 141 17.10 -5.93 5.62
C GLU A 141 17.49 -4.62 4.94
N TYR A 142 17.88 -4.69 3.66
CA TYR A 142 18.19 -3.51 2.85
C TYR A 142 17.05 -2.50 2.87
N LEU A 143 15.80 -2.96 2.64
CA LEU A 143 14.62 -2.11 2.60
C LEU A 143 14.28 -1.47 3.95
N ALA A 144 14.52 -2.16 5.06
CA ALA A 144 14.24 -1.68 6.41
C ALA A 144 15.24 -0.62 6.90
N GLU A 145 16.47 -0.61 6.37
CA GLU A 145 17.48 0.40 6.72
C GLU A 145 17.09 1.81 6.23
N GLY A 146 16.27 1.91 5.18
CA GLY A 146 15.70 3.18 4.74
C GLY A 146 16.67 4.14 4.04
N GLU A 147 17.91 3.72 3.77
CA GLU A 147 18.93 4.52 3.09
C GLU A 147 18.83 4.36 1.56
N PHE A 148 17.73 4.80 0.97
CA PHE A 148 17.57 4.88 -0.49
C PHE A 148 17.76 6.33 -0.93
N ALA A 149 18.77 6.58 -1.76
CA ALA A 149 19.19 7.92 -2.21
C ALA A 149 18.35 8.46 -3.37
#